data_AF-A0A3C0IRB9-F1
#
_entry.id   AF-A0A3C0IRB9-F1
#
_cell.length_a   1.000
_cell.length_b   1.000
_cell.length_c   1.000
_cell.angle_alpha   90.00
_cell.angle_beta   90.00
_cell.angle_gamma   90.00
#
_symmetry.space_group_name_H-M   'P 1'
#
loop_
_entity.id
_entity.type
_entity.pdbx_description
1 polymer ?
#
loop_
_entity_poly.entity_id
_entity_poly.type
_entity_poly.pdbx_seq_one_letter_code
_entity_poly.pdbx_strand_id
1 'polypeptide(L)'
;NCQGFIPNLTFTYNSTTGVVVVTDASTFPAGDAIKRINVLVHDEFGKSVPGTITVAGGNTGSISVTSLNRTRSLRITATVLTQKECVSDGSANNIQSAGQLAYWSEDWKTQLAG
;
A
#
# COMPACT_ATOMS: atom_id res chain seq x y z
N ASN A 1 -19.20 6.76 -6.44
CA ASN A 1 -19.56 6.95 -5.02
C ASN A 1 -18.63 6.08 -4.19
N CYS A 2 -17.71 6.70 -3.44
CA CYS A 2 -16.70 6.01 -2.61
C CYS A 2 -17.06 5.99 -1.12
N GLN A 3 -18.29 6.36 -0.79
CA GLN A 3 -18.80 6.27 0.57
C GLN A 3 -18.72 4.82 1.07
N GLY A 4 -18.08 4.63 2.22
CA GLY A 4 -17.88 3.32 2.84
C GLY A 4 -16.60 2.59 2.41
N PHE A 5 -15.83 3.15 1.46
CA PHE A 5 -14.46 2.68 1.21
C PHE A 5 -13.52 3.21 2.30
N ILE A 6 -12.83 2.31 2.98
CA ILE A 6 -11.83 2.63 4.02
C ILE A 6 -10.55 1.87 3.67
N PRO A 7 -9.52 2.54 3.13
CA PRO A 7 -8.27 1.90 2.80
C PRO A 7 -7.53 1.47 4.07
N ASN A 8 -6.97 0.26 4.06
CA ASN A 8 -6.19 -0.26 5.18
C ASN A 8 -5.18 -1.29 4.66
N LEU A 9 -3.90 -0.96 4.79
CA LEU A 9 -2.80 -1.83 4.43
C LEU A 9 -1.87 -1.98 5.63
N THR A 10 -1.47 -3.21 5.90
CA THR A 10 -0.45 -3.53 6.90
C THR A 10 0.81 -4.04 6.21
N PHE A 11 1.95 -3.95 6.89
CA PHE A 11 3.20 -4.46 6.35
C PHE A 11 4.07 -5.10 7.43
N THR A 12 4.93 -6.02 6.99
CA THR A 12 6.01 -6.61 7.78
C THR A 12 7.31 -6.58 6.97
N TYR A 13 8.45 -6.51 7.66
CA TYR A 13 9.77 -6.53 7.04
C TYR A 13 10.63 -7.64 7.64
N ASN A 14 11.22 -8.46 6.76
CA ASN A 14 12.23 -9.45 7.13
C ASN A 14 13.62 -8.92 6.73
N SER A 15 14.42 -8.54 7.72
CA SER A 15 15.76 -7.98 7.51
C SER A 15 16.77 -9.00 6.97
N THR A 16 16.60 -10.28 7.31
CA THR A 16 17.46 -11.37 6.84
C THR A 16 17.28 -11.62 5.35
N THR A 17 16.03 -11.74 4.89
CA THR A 17 15.74 -12.02 3.47
C THR A 17 15.58 -10.75 2.63
N GLY A 18 15.45 -9.59 3.26
CA GLY A 18 15.20 -8.32 2.56
C GLY A 18 13.84 -8.31 1.87
N VAL A 19 12.81 -8.78 2.56
CA VAL A 19 11.45 -8.91 2.03
C VAL A 19 10.48 -8.05 2.81
N VAL A 20 9.66 -7.29 2.10
CA VAL A 20 8.48 -6.62 2.64
C VAL A 20 7.22 -7.38 2.22
N VAL A 21 6.36 -7.71 3.17
CA VAL A 21 5.04 -8.31 2.89
C VAL A 21 3.99 -7.26 3.21
N VAL A 22 3.11 -6.96 2.26
CA VAL A 22 1.98 -6.04 2.43
C VAL A 22 0.68 -6.83 2.38
N THR A 23 -0.23 -6.58 3.30
CA THR A 23 -1.53 -7.27 3.38
C THR A 23 -2.66 -6.25 3.35
N ASP A 24 -3.64 -6.50 2.47
CA ASP A 24 -4.86 -5.70 2.38
C ASP A 24 -5.88 -6.10 3.44
N ALA A 25 -6.35 -5.10 4.18
CA ALA A 25 -7.42 -5.20 5.15
C ALA A 25 -8.44 -4.06 4.95
N SER A 26 -8.51 -3.51 3.73
CA SER A 26 -9.42 -2.42 3.38
C SER A 26 -10.88 -2.87 3.48
N THR A 27 -11.75 -1.93 3.86
CA THR A 27 -13.20 -2.12 3.84
C THR A 27 -13.74 -1.55 2.54
N PHE A 28 -14.59 -2.31 1.85
CA PHE A 28 -15.25 -1.89 0.60
C PHE A 28 -16.78 -1.80 0.80
N PRO A 29 -17.45 -0.83 0.18
CA PRO A 29 -18.91 -0.78 0.19
C PRO A 29 -19.53 -1.95 -0.60
N ALA A 30 -20.82 -2.20 -0.39
CA ALA A 30 -21.52 -3.30 -1.04
C ALA A 30 -21.38 -3.25 -2.59
N GLY A 31 -21.02 -4.41 -3.16
CA GLY A 31 -20.79 -4.57 -4.59
C GLY A 31 -19.55 -3.86 -5.13
N ASP A 32 -18.62 -3.44 -4.27
CA ASP A 32 -17.27 -3.03 -4.65
C ASP A 32 -16.24 -4.03 -4.10
N ALA A 33 -15.04 -4.00 -4.66
CA ALA A 33 -13.92 -4.83 -4.21
C ALA A 33 -12.59 -4.19 -4.64
N ILE A 34 -11.48 -4.75 -4.17
CA ILE A 34 -10.16 -4.45 -4.71
C ILE A 34 -10.14 -4.73 -6.23
N LYS A 35 -9.64 -3.76 -7.00
CA LYS A 35 -9.24 -3.96 -8.40
C LYS A 35 -7.75 -4.23 -8.48
N ARG A 36 -6.95 -3.38 -7.83
CA ARG A 36 -5.52 -3.59 -7.60
C ARG A 36 -4.99 -2.63 -6.54
N ILE A 37 -3.88 -2.99 -5.93
CA ILE A 37 -3.08 -2.13 -5.08
C ILE A 37 -1.68 -2.10 -5.65
N ASN A 38 -1.20 -0.91 -6.03
CA ASN A 38 0.17 -0.71 -6.44
C ASN A 38 0.99 -0.30 -5.22
N VAL A 39 2.12 -0.96 -4.99
CA VAL A 39 3.02 -0.67 -3.88
C VAL A 39 4.37 -0.26 -4.46
N LEU A 40 5.01 0.73 -3.86
CA LEU A 40 6.42 1.07 -4.10
C LEU A 40 7.13 1.13 -2.76
N VAL A 41 8.26 0.43 -2.66
CA VAL A 41 9.20 0.59 -1.54
C VAL A 41 10.40 1.38 -2.02
N HIS A 42 10.78 2.42 -1.28
CA HIS A 42 11.84 3.36 -1.63
C HIS A 42 12.97 3.31 -0.60
N ASP A 43 14.20 3.49 -1.06
CA ASP A 43 15.31 3.91 -0.20
C ASP A 43 15.46 5.43 -0.15
N GLU A 44 16.27 5.92 0.78
CA GLU A 44 16.58 7.35 0.92
C GLU A 44 17.38 7.93 -0.27
N PHE A 45 17.87 7.08 -1.18
CA PHE A 45 18.68 7.48 -2.34
C PHE A 45 17.84 7.58 -3.63
N GLY A 46 16.52 7.42 -3.53
CA GLY A 46 15.59 7.57 -4.64
C GLY A 46 15.42 6.33 -5.49
N LYS A 47 15.97 5.17 -5.10
CA LYS A 47 15.64 3.90 -5.76
C LYS A 47 14.34 3.36 -5.20
N SER A 48 13.58 2.66 -6.04
CA SER A 48 12.36 1.99 -5.63
C SER A 48 12.17 0.62 -6.26
N VAL A 49 11.37 -0.21 -5.59
CA VAL A 49 10.93 -1.52 -6.08
C VAL A 49 9.39 -1.58 -6.05
N PRO A 50 8.74 -1.97 -7.16
CA PRO A 50 7.30 -2.11 -7.22
C PRO A 50 6.78 -3.46 -6.70
N GLY A 51 5.52 -3.45 -6.26
CA GLY A 51 4.72 -4.64 -5.95
C GLY A 51 3.25 -4.43 -6.31
N THR A 52 2.48 -5.52 -6.43
CA THR A 52 1.05 -5.44 -6.76
C THR A 52 0.23 -6.48 -6.00
N ILE A 53 -0.91 -6.06 -5.44
CA ILE A 53 -1.93 -6.93 -4.82
C ILE A 53 -3.20 -6.86 -5.66
N THR A 54 -3.82 -8.00 -5.95
CA THR A 54 -5.08 -8.05 -6.72
C THR A 54 -6.20 -8.81 -6.01
N VAL A 55 -5.96 -9.27 -4.77
CA VAL A 55 -6.91 -10.06 -3.98
C VAL A 55 -6.99 -9.51 -2.57
N ALA A 56 -8.21 -9.34 -2.03
CA ALA A 56 -8.45 -8.82 -0.69
C ALA A 56 -8.03 -9.84 0.36
N GLY A 57 -7.43 -9.39 1.47
CA GLY A 57 -6.75 -10.29 2.41
C GLY A 57 -5.55 -11.04 1.81
N GLY A 58 -5.29 -10.85 0.52
CA GLY A 58 -4.11 -11.32 -0.17
C GLY A 58 -2.89 -10.50 0.25
N ASN A 59 -1.73 -11.13 0.15
CA ASN A 59 -0.45 -10.47 0.32
C ASN A 59 0.15 -10.14 -1.04
N THR A 60 0.91 -9.04 -1.14
CA THR A 60 1.98 -9.02 -2.14
C THR A 60 2.89 -10.17 -1.76
N GLY A 61 2.89 -11.24 -2.55
CA GLY A 61 3.98 -12.21 -2.48
C GLY A 61 5.30 -11.42 -2.48
N SER A 62 5.96 -11.41 -1.32
CA SER A 62 7.27 -10.85 -1.00
C SER A 62 7.82 -9.79 -1.96
N ILE A 63 7.71 -8.50 -1.61
CA ILE A 63 8.46 -7.44 -2.31
C ILE A 63 9.92 -7.54 -1.86
N SER A 64 10.78 -8.02 -2.76
CA SER A 64 12.22 -8.08 -2.49
C SER A 64 12.83 -6.68 -2.58
N VAL A 65 13.40 -6.21 -1.47
CA VAL A 65 14.08 -4.92 -1.36
C VAL A 65 15.60 -5.07 -1.30
N THR A 66 16.13 -6.23 -1.70
CA THR A 66 17.57 -6.52 -1.66
C THR A 66 18.39 -5.62 -2.59
N SER A 67 17.75 -5.05 -3.62
CA SER A 67 18.35 -4.08 -4.54
C SER A 67 18.41 -2.65 -3.99
N LEU A 68 17.70 -2.37 -2.89
CA LEU A 68 17.65 -1.07 -2.23
C LEU A 68 18.75 -0.93 -1.18
N ASN A 69 19.11 0.31 -0.83
CA ASN A 69 19.96 0.54 0.32
C ASN A 69 19.16 0.36 1.63
N ARG A 70 19.41 -0.76 2.31
CA ARG A 70 18.73 -1.15 3.57
C ARG A 70 19.46 -0.71 4.84
N THR A 71 20.59 0.02 4.73
CA THR A 71 21.31 0.56 5.91
C THR A 71 20.65 1.82 6.46
N ARG A 72 19.67 2.37 5.73
CA ARG A 72 18.88 3.55 6.05
C ARG A 72 17.40 3.20 6.08
N SER A 73 16.56 4.16 6.47
CA SER A 73 15.13 3.95 6.54
C SER A 73 14.53 3.70 5.16
N LEU A 74 13.68 2.68 5.10
CA LEU A 74 12.87 2.42 3.92
C LEU A 74 11.52 3.11 4.07
N ARG A 75 10.95 3.56 2.95
CA ARG A 75 9.61 4.14 2.87
C ARG A 75 8.74 3.27 1.98
N ILE A 76 7.47 3.11 2.33
CA ILE A 76 6.46 2.48 1.47
C ILE A 76 5.42 3.51 1.06
N THR A 77 4.99 3.45 -0.18
CA THR A 77 3.81 4.15 -0.71
C THR A 77 2.92 3.13 -1.39
N ALA A 78 1.62 3.28 -1.27
CA ALA A 78 0.67 2.41 -1.96
C ALA A 78 -0.52 3.20 -2.50
N THR A 79 -1.04 2.78 -3.64
CA THR A 79 -2.27 3.28 -4.24
C THR A 79 -3.27 2.13 -4.26
N VAL A 80 -4.39 2.28 -3.56
CA VAL A 80 -5.52 1.35 -3.61
C VAL A 80 -6.49 1.82 -4.67
N LEU A 81 -6.79 0.95 -5.64
CA LEU A 81 -7.81 1.17 -6.67
C LEU A 81 -8.91 0.12 -6.51
N THR A 82 -10.16 0.55 -6.38
CA THR A 82 -11.33 -0.32 -6.29
C THR A 82 -11.95 -0.61 -7.66
N GLN A 83 -12.86 -1.56 -7.74
CA GLN A 83 -13.58 -1.90 -8.97
C GLN A 83 -14.52 -0.76 -9.40
N LYS A 84 -15.07 0.00 -8.44
CA LYS A 84 -15.83 1.23 -8.68
C LYS A 84 -14.97 2.49 -8.79
N GLU A 85 -13.68 2.31 -9.08
CA GLU A 85 -12.74 3.39 -9.39
C GLU A 85 -12.47 4.38 -8.25
N CYS A 86 -12.69 3.95 -7.00
CA CYS A 86 -12.21 4.70 -5.85
C CYS A 86 -10.70 4.55 -5.74
N VAL A 87 -10.03 5.68 -5.54
CA VAL A 87 -8.57 5.75 -5.41
C VAL A 87 -8.23 6.34 -4.04
N SER A 88 -7.25 5.74 -3.38
CA SER A 88 -6.64 6.33 -2.19
C SER A 88 -5.17 5.95 -2.10
N ASP A 89 -4.33 6.95 -1.82
CA ASP A 89 -2.89 6.81 -1.68
C ASP A 89 -2.49 6.84 -0.21
N GLY A 90 -1.70 5.87 0.24
CA GLY A 90 -1.19 5.77 1.60
C GLY A 90 0.32 5.64 1.64
N SER A 91 0.91 5.91 2.79
CA SER A 91 2.35 5.72 2.98
C SER A 91 2.74 5.40 4.42
N ALA A 92 3.93 4.82 4.59
CA ALA A 92 4.60 4.71 5.88
C ALA A 92 6.11 4.90 5.70
N ASN A 93 6.75 5.45 6.73
CA ASN A 93 8.20 5.63 6.80
C ASN A 93 8.78 4.68 7.84
N ASN A 94 10.09 4.45 7.80
CA ASN A 94 10.81 3.60 8.75
C ASN A 94 10.22 2.18 8.80
N ILE A 95 9.95 1.57 7.63
CA ILE A 95 9.20 0.32 7.53
C ILE A 95 9.97 -0.94 8.01
N GLN A 96 11.09 -0.76 8.69
CA GLN A 96 11.91 -1.86 9.20
C GLN A 96 11.32 -2.53 10.46
N SER A 97 10.20 -2.05 10.98
CA SER A 97 9.32 -2.79 11.90
C SER A 97 7.95 -2.98 11.25
N ALA A 98 7.20 -4.00 11.67
CA ALA A 98 5.82 -4.17 11.23
C ALA A 98 4.97 -2.94 11.57
N GLY A 99 3.98 -2.64 10.73
CA GLY A 99 3.16 -1.44 10.89
C GLY A 99 1.98 -1.38 9.93
N GLN A 100 1.36 -0.20 9.88
CA GLN A 100 0.23 0.11 9.00
C GLN A 100 0.57 1.31 8.12
N LEU A 101 0.06 1.34 6.89
CA LEU A 101 0.08 2.54 6.07
C LEU A 101 -0.91 3.56 6.64
N ALA A 102 -0.51 4.82 6.61
CA ALA A 102 -1.27 5.96 7.07
C ALA A 102 -1.27 7.06 6.00
N TYR A 103 -1.78 8.24 6.36
CA TYR A 103 -1.83 9.41 5.49
C TYR A 103 -2.61 9.16 4.19
N TRP A 104 -3.69 8.39 4.30
CA TRP A 104 -4.55 8.04 3.19
C TRP A 104 -5.14 9.29 2.54
N SER A 105 -4.93 9.45 1.23
CA SER A 105 -5.54 10.54 0.48
C SER A 105 -7.04 10.34 0.45
N GLU A 106 -7.76 11.44 0.63
CA GLU A 106 -9.21 11.48 0.57
C GLU A 106 -9.68 11.99 -0.80
N ASP A 107 -8.90 11.79 -1.86
CA ASP A 107 -9.14 12.37 -3.19
C ASP A 107 -10.48 11.94 -3.80
N TRP A 108 -11.09 10.87 -3.28
CA TRP A 108 -12.45 10.46 -3.61
C TRP A 108 -13.54 11.37 -3.03
N LYS A 109 -13.27 12.13 -1.95
CA LYS A 109 -14.22 13.07 -1.34
C LYS A 109 -14.38 14.35 -2.15
N THR A 110 -13.33 14.78 -2.85
CA THR A 110 -13.37 15.98 -3.72
C THR A 110 -14.14 15.76 -5.02
N GLN A 111 -14.31 14.52 -5.49
CA GLN A 111 -15.13 14.21 -6.67
C GLN A 111 -16.65 14.21 -6.42
N LEU A 112 -17.11 14.25 -5.16
CA LEU A 112 -18.54 14.29 -4.80
C LEU A 112 -19.06 15.71 -4.55
N ALA A 113 -18.20 16.73 -4.67
CA ALA A 113 -18.55 18.14 -4.49
C ALA A 113 -18.65 18.92 -5.82
N GLY A 114 -18.58 18.24 -6.96
CA GLY A 114 -18.68 18.80 -8.31
C GLY A 114 -19.78 18.14 -9.13
#